data_AF-A0A0J8RJF9-F1
#
_entry.id   AF-A0A0J8RJF9-F1
#
_cell.length_a   1.000
_cell.length_b   1.000
_cell.length_c   1.000
_cell.angle_alpha   90.00
_cell.angle_beta   90.00
_cell.angle_gamma   90.00
#
_symmetry.space_group_name_H-M   'P 1'
#
loop_
_entity.id
_entity.type
_entity.pdbx_description
1 polymer ?
#
loop_
_entity_poly.entity_id
_entity_poly.type
_entity_poly.pdbx_seq_one_letter_code
_entity_poly.pdbx_strand_id
1 'polypeptide(L)' 'MPGTITGIPSVSLSFANNFWGKDDAGVGPMMERMHNAKATCDELKSFYSTAC' A
#
# COMPACT_ATOMS: atom_id res chain seq x y z
N MET A 1 -24.42 11.90 19.47
CA MET A 1 -24.22 11.08 18.26
C MET A 1 -23.29 9.93 18.60
N PRO A 2 -23.70 8.68 18.38
CA PRO A 2 -22.76 7.61 18.08
C PRO A 2 -23.10 7.06 16.69
N GLY A 3 -22.30 7.46 15.71
CA GLY A 3 -22.31 6.82 14.40
C GLY A 3 -21.85 5.39 14.56
N THR A 4 -22.77 4.46 14.31
CA THR A 4 -22.48 3.05 14.06
C THR A 4 -21.30 2.96 13.10
N ILE A 5 -20.23 2.27 13.48
CA ILE A 5 -19.17 1.86 12.56
C ILE A 5 -19.78 0.81 11.63
N THR A 6 -20.49 1.28 10.60
CA THR A 6 -20.93 0.46 9.49
C THR A 6 -19.69 0.11 8.68
N GLY A 7 -19.18 -1.11 8.82
CA GLY A 7 -18.22 -1.65 7.86
C GLY A 7 -16.81 -1.86 8.40
N ILE A 8 -16.67 -2.50 9.55
CA ILE A 8 -15.45 -3.29 9.77
C ILE A 8 -15.49 -4.41 8.72
N PRO A 9 -14.55 -4.47 7.77
CA PRO A 9 -14.57 -5.47 6.73
C PRO A 9 -14.46 -6.85 7.38
N SER A 10 -15.35 -7.77 6.97
CA SER A 10 -15.37 -9.13 7.52
C SER A 10 -14.10 -9.91 7.20
N VAL A 11 -13.36 -9.46 6.19
CA VAL A 11 -12.05 -9.98 5.78
C VAL A 11 -10.98 -8.91 5.97
N SER A 12 -9.77 -9.36 6.32
CA SER A 12 -8.61 -8.47 6.44
C SER A 12 -8.38 -7.70 5.14
N LEU A 13 -8.10 -6.39 5.23
CA LEU A 13 -7.70 -5.55 4.09
C LEU A 13 -6.24 -5.81 3.68
N SER A 14 -5.91 -7.06 3.40
CA SER A 14 -4.59 -7.49 2.96
C SER A 14 -4.45 -7.42 1.44
N PHE A 15 -3.21 -7.37 0.95
CA PHE A 15 -2.93 -7.50 -0.49
C PHE A 15 -3.56 -8.78 -1.06
N ALA A 16 -3.41 -9.88 -0.32
CA ALA A 16 -3.97 -11.18 -0.66
C ALA A 16 -5.50 -11.20 -0.72
N ASN A 17 -6.23 -10.19 -0.25
CA ASN A 17 -7.70 -10.18 -0.38
C ASN A 17 -8.20 -9.19 -1.44
N ASN A 18 -7.34 -8.31 -1.98
CA ASN A 18 -7.78 -7.15 -2.74
C ASN A 18 -7.07 -6.94 -4.09
N PHE A 19 -5.98 -7.67 -4.35
CA PHE A 19 -5.16 -7.48 -5.56
C PHE A 19 -5.25 -8.69 -6.49
N TRP A 20 -6.50 -8.99 -6.87
CA TRP A 20 -6.86 -10.04 -7.83
C TRP A 20 -7.47 -9.40 -9.09
N GLY A 21 -7.66 -10.19 -10.14
CA GLY A 21 -8.35 -9.73 -11.35
C GLY A 21 -8.10 -10.67 -12.53
N LYS A 22 -8.84 -10.47 -13.62
CA LYS A 22 -8.58 -11.20 -14.86
C LYS A 22 -7.16 -10.88 -15.36
N ASP A 23 -6.47 -11.86 -15.91
CA ASP A 23 -5.13 -11.71 -16.48
C ASP A 23 -4.12 -11.09 -15.49
N ASP A 24 -4.21 -11.47 -14.20
CA ASP A 24 -3.31 -11.00 -13.14
C ASP A 24 -3.28 -9.47 -12.97
N ALA A 25 -4.41 -8.79 -13.26
CA ALA A 25 -4.51 -7.33 -13.24
C ALA A 25 -4.10 -6.67 -11.90
N GLY A 26 -4.10 -7.42 -10.79
CA GLY A 26 -3.63 -6.93 -9.48
C GLY A 26 -2.11 -6.82 -9.34
N VAL A 27 -1.34 -7.54 -10.17
CA VAL A 27 0.13 -7.58 -10.07
C VAL A 27 0.75 -6.23 -10.43
N GLY A 28 0.31 -5.61 -11.53
CA GLY A 28 0.83 -4.31 -11.99
C GLY A 28 0.74 -3.22 -10.91
N PRO A 29 -0.47 -2.92 -10.39
CA PRO A 29 -0.65 -1.95 -9.32
C PRO A 29 0.11 -2.29 -8.03
N MET A 30 0.22 -3.58 -7.69
CA MET A 30 0.98 -4.00 -6.51
C MET A 30 2.47 -3.72 -6.68
N MET A 31 3.03 -4.04 -7.85
CA MET A 31 4.45 -3.81 -8.15
C MET A 31 4.78 -2.33 -8.27
N GLU A 32 3.91 -1.53 -8.89
CA GLU A 32 4.06 -0.08 -8.97
C GLU A 32 4.08 0.55 -7.56
N ARG A 33 3.17 0.11 -6.68
CA ARG A 33 3.17 0.58 -5.28
C ARG A 33 4.46 0.23 -4.56
N MET A 34 5.00 -0.98 -4.74
CA MET A 34 6.27 -1.38 -4.12
C MET A 34 7.45 -0.56 -4.65
N HIS A 35 7.49 -0.29 -5.96
CA HIS A 35 8.49 0.57 -6.58
C HIS A 35 8.46 1.97 -5.98
N ASN A 36 7.28 2.58 -5.89
CA ASN A 36 7.12 3.92 -5.33
C ASN A 36 7.49 3.98 -3.85
N ALA A 37 7.13 2.96 -3.07
CA ALA A 37 7.54 2.86 -1.67
C ALA A 37 9.06 2.82 -1.51
N LYS A 38 9.76 2.09 -2.38
CA LYS A 38 11.23 2.08 -2.38
C LYS A 38 11.82 3.44 -2.71
N ALA A 39 11.32 4.11 -3.76
CA ALA A 39 11.78 5.45 -4.13
C ALA A 39 11.64 6.44 -2.97
N THR A 40 10.47 6.48 -2.31
CA THR A 40 10.25 7.33 -1.13
C THR A 40 11.20 7.00 0.02
N CYS A 41 11.46 5.71 0.30
CA CYS A 41 12.42 5.32 1.34
C CYS A 41 13.86 5.75 1.01
N ASP A 42 14.26 5.65 -0.27
CA ASP A 42 15.59 6.10 -0.72
C ASP A 42 15.73 7.62 -0.62
N GLU A 43 14.67 8.37 -0.95
CA GLU A 43 14.62 9.83 -0.79
C GLU A 43 14.74 10.24 0.69
N LEU A 44 13.96 9.61 1.58
CA LEU A 44 14.06 9.83 3.02
C LEU A 44 15.46 9.52 3.53
N LYS A 45 16.03 8.38 3.13
CA LYS A 45 17.39 8.01 3.52
C LYS A 45 18.41 9.04 3.06
N SER A 46 18.33 9.49 1.80
CA SER A 46 19.21 10.52 1.25
C SER A 46 19.11 11.83 2.03
N PHE A 47 17.87 12.25 2.35
CA PHE A 47 17.60 13.44 3.14
C PHE A 47 18.25 13.37 4.52
N TYR A 48 18.04 12.28 5.27
CA TYR A 48 18.62 12.13 6.60
C TYR A 48 20.14 11.90 6.58
N SER A 49 20.68 11.31 5.51
CA SER A 49 22.13 11.09 5.39
C SER A 49 22.91 12.38 5.08
N THR A 50 22.25 13.37 4.47
CA THR A 50 22.86 14.68 4.16
C THR A 50 22.75 15.66 5.34
N ALA A 51 21.85 15.39 6.29
CA ALA A 51 21.61 16.23 7.46
C ALA A 51 22.56 15.94 8.66
N CYS A 52 23.50 15.00 8.53
CA CYS A 52 24.61 14.74 9.46
C CYS A 52 25.93 15.20 8.86
#